data_AF-A0A5C5UY19-F1
#
_entry.id   AF-A0A5C5UY19-F1
#
_cell.length_a   1.000
_cell.length_b   1.000
_cell.length_c   1.000
_cell.angle_alpha   90.00
_cell.angle_beta   90.00
_cell.angle_gamma   90.00
#
_symmetry.space_group_name_H-M   'P 1'
#
loop_
_entity.id
_entity.type
_entity.pdbx_description
1 polymer ?
#
loop_
_entity_poly.entity_id
_entity_poly.type
_entity_poly.pdbx_seq_one_letter_code
_entity_poly.pdbx_strand_id
1 'polypeptide(L)'
;MISHPENTDAWAPCEPGCLQSLGERLRRRPSVSTAKTAGVAMAVCAAAVLAVGLAVNSVGGSEPEPAPIACHDVAAHLDDYACGACEAELRARIELHLSRCGKCAHHLKEIRTADAVPPTGRLALLASMWNASADDGVRSN
;
A
#
# COMPACT_ATOMS: atom_id res chain seq x y z
N MET A 1 48.09 47.07 -48.65
CA MET A 1 49.13 47.15 -47.60
C MET A 1 48.56 47.97 -46.46
N ILE A 2 48.09 47.31 -45.40
CA ILE A 2 47.55 47.95 -44.19
C ILE A 2 48.49 47.51 -43.07
N SER A 3 49.32 48.43 -42.60
CA SER A 3 50.26 48.19 -41.51
C SER A 3 49.50 48.37 -40.19
N HIS A 4 49.27 47.28 -39.45
CA HIS A 4 48.84 47.35 -38.06
C HIS A 4 50.05 47.72 -37.20
N PRO A 5 50.02 48.80 -36.41
CA PRO A 5 51.05 49.04 -35.42
C PRO A 5 50.90 47.99 -34.31
N GLU A 6 51.94 47.18 -34.17
CA GLU A 6 52.19 46.33 -33.01
C GLU A 6 52.33 47.23 -31.77
N ASN A 7 51.20 47.50 -31.11
CA ASN A 7 51.19 48.08 -29.78
C ASN A 7 51.38 46.95 -28.76
N THR A 8 52.58 46.37 -28.78
CA THR A 8 53.12 45.56 -27.69
C THR A 8 53.85 46.50 -26.75
N ASP A 9 53.60 46.36 -25.45
CA ASP A 9 54.39 46.96 -24.35
C ASP A 9 53.95 48.32 -23.77
N ALA A 10 52.64 48.48 -23.52
CA ALA A 10 52.18 49.42 -22.49
C ALA A 10 51.61 48.70 -21.26
N TRP A 11 52.23 47.59 -20.84
CA TRP A 11 52.00 47.04 -19.50
C TRP A 11 52.60 48.00 -18.48
N ALA A 12 51.80 48.96 -18.02
CA ALA A 12 52.21 49.91 -17.00
C ALA A 12 52.32 49.19 -15.63
N PRO A 13 53.36 49.50 -14.82
CA PRO A 13 53.42 49.06 -13.44
C PRO A 13 52.16 49.52 -12.69
N CYS A 14 51.48 48.59 -12.04
CA CYS A 14 50.31 48.94 -11.25
C CYS A 14 50.71 49.81 -10.05
N GLU A 15 49.89 50.82 -9.73
CA GLU A 15 50.08 51.65 -8.54
C GLU A 15 50.09 50.77 -7.28
N PRO A 16 51.03 51.00 -6.33
CA PRO A 16 51.07 50.26 -5.08
C PRO A 16 49.73 50.42 -4.35
N GLY A 17 49.08 49.29 -4.06
CA GLY A 17 47.77 49.24 -3.40
C GLY A 17 46.58 48.88 -4.32
N CYS A 18 46.74 48.92 -5.64
CA CYS A 18 45.64 48.56 -6.56
C CYS A 18 45.16 47.11 -6.35
N LEU A 19 46.08 46.16 -6.20
CA LEU A 19 45.78 44.75 -5.90
C LEU A 19 45.15 44.55 -4.52
N GLN A 20 45.55 45.33 -3.51
CA GLN A 20 44.95 45.26 -2.17
C GLN A 20 43.50 45.76 -2.19
N SER A 21 43.20 46.84 -2.92
CA SER A 21 41.84 47.37 -3.06
C SER A 21 40.89 46.38 -3.76
N LEU A 22 41.42 45.63 -4.74
CA LEU A 22 40.67 44.58 -5.43
C LEU A 22 40.40 43.40 -4.51
N GLY A 23 41.42 43.00 -3.73
CA GLY A 23 41.30 41.95 -2.71
C GLY A 23 40.25 42.30 -1.65
N GLU A 24 40.25 43.54 -1.15
CA GLU A 24 39.25 43.99 -0.17
C GLU A 24 37.83 44.03 -0.77
N ARG A 25 37.68 44.44 -2.03
CA ARG A 25 36.38 44.43 -2.72
C ARG A 25 35.84 43.02 -2.94
N LEU A 26 36.70 42.06 -3.27
CA LEU A 26 36.31 40.66 -3.41
C LEU A 26 36.00 40.02 -2.06
N ARG A 27 36.75 40.36 -1.01
CA ARG A 27 36.52 39.88 0.36
C ARG A 27 35.24 40.46 0.99
N ARG A 28 34.85 41.68 0.59
CA ARG A 28 33.61 42.34 1.02
C ARG A 28 32.37 41.94 0.23
N ARG A 29 32.47 41.13 -0.84
CA ARG A 29 31.29 40.51 -1.44
C ARG A 29 30.86 39.36 -0.53
N PRO A 30 29.86 39.55 0.35
CA PRO A 30 29.44 38.45 1.15
C PRO A 30 28.73 37.47 0.20
N SER A 31 29.11 36.21 0.27
CA SER A 31 28.53 35.08 -0.46
C SER A 31 27.09 34.80 0.00
N VAL A 32 26.23 35.82 0.04
CA VAL A 32 24.86 35.72 0.57
C VAL A 32 23.89 35.10 -0.44
N SER A 33 24.24 35.06 -1.73
CA SER A 33 23.35 34.47 -2.75
C SER A 33 23.40 32.93 -2.76
N THR A 34 24.54 32.32 -2.41
CA THR A 34 24.73 30.86 -2.42
C THR A 34 24.26 30.17 -1.12
N ALA A 35 24.12 30.91 -0.03
CA ALA A 35 23.65 30.35 1.24
C ALA A 35 22.15 29.98 1.23
N LYS A 36 21.34 30.62 0.37
CA LYS A 36 19.88 30.39 0.33
C LYS A 36 19.49 29.12 -0.43
N THR A 37 20.26 28.73 -1.45
CA THR A 37 19.97 27.55 -2.29
C THR A 37 20.46 26.24 -1.68
N ALA A 38 21.53 26.26 -0.88
CA ALA A 38 22.04 25.05 -0.23
C ALA A 38 21.09 24.50 0.85
N GLY A 39 20.34 25.36 1.54
CA GLY A 39 19.40 24.94 2.59
C GLY A 39 18.18 24.17 2.06
N VAL A 40 17.68 24.53 0.88
CA VAL A 40 16.48 23.91 0.27
C VAL A 40 16.77 22.49 -0.19
N ALA A 41 17.94 22.25 -0.79
CA ALA A 41 18.32 20.93 -1.29
C ALA A 41 18.41 19.88 -0.16
N MET A 42 18.98 20.25 0.99
CA MET A 42 19.10 19.34 2.14
C MET A 42 17.74 19.00 2.76
N ALA A 43 16.82 19.96 2.84
CA ALA A 43 15.47 19.73 3.37
C ALA A 43 14.66 18.75 2.50
N VAL A 44 14.78 18.86 1.17
CA VAL A 44 14.10 17.95 0.23
C VAL A 44 14.63 16.52 0.36
N CYS A 45 15.96 16.34 0.46
CA CYS A 45 16.55 15.01 0.66
C CYS A 45 16.12 14.39 2.00
N ALA A 46 16.11 15.18 3.08
CA ALA A 46 15.68 14.69 4.39
C ALA A 46 14.20 14.27 4.38
N ALA A 47 13.32 15.06 3.75
CA ALA A 47 11.91 14.73 3.62
C ALA A 47 11.68 13.47 2.78
N ALA A 48 12.45 13.27 1.70
CA ALA A 48 12.35 12.08 0.86
C ALA A 48 12.79 10.81 1.63
N VAL A 49 13.89 10.87 2.39
CA VAL A 49 14.35 9.74 3.22
C VAL A 49 13.33 9.41 4.32
N LEU A 50 12.75 10.43 4.96
CA LEU A 50 11.69 10.24 5.96
C LEU A 50 10.42 9.65 5.36
N ALA A 51 9.98 10.11 4.19
CA ALA A 51 8.80 9.61 3.51
C ALA A 51 8.97 8.15 3.08
N VAL A 52 10.12 7.78 2.52
CA VAL A 52 10.44 6.39 2.17
C VAL A 52 10.52 5.55 3.45
N GLY A 53 11.27 6.00 4.46
CA GLY A 53 11.42 5.28 5.73
C GLY A 53 10.09 5.01 6.43
N LEU A 54 9.19 6.00 6.49
CA LEU A 54 7.85 5.83 7.04
C LEU A 54 6.99 4.87 6.21
N ALA A 55 7.12 4.87 4.89
CA ALA A 55 6.41 3.94 4.01
C ALA A 55 6.91 2.49 4.14
N VAL A 56 8.22 2.27 4.32
CA VAL A 56 8.75 0.92 4.57
C VAL A 56 8.41 0.46 5.99
N ASN A 57 8.41 1.36 6.97
CA ASN A 57 8.08 1.04 8.35
C ASN A 57 6.58 0.76 8.56
N SER A 58 5.70 1.32 7.74
CA SER A 58 4.26 1.00 7.75
C SER A 58 3.91 -0.28 6.99
N VAL A 59 4.72 -0.67 5.99
CA VAL A 59 4.60 -1.97 5.30
C VAL A 59 5.26 -3.10 6.09
N GLY A 60 6.18 -2.78 6.99
CA GLY A 60 6.98 -3.75 7.77
C GLY A 60 6.49 -4.01 9.18
N GLY A 61 5.22 -3.75 9.49
CA GLY A 61 4.60 -4.33 10.67
C GLY A 61 4.64 -5.84 10.52
N SER A 62 5.69 -6.47 11.07
CA SER A 62 5.78 -7.92 11.20
C SER A 62 4.58 -8.37 12.02
N GLU A 63 3.50 -8.72 11.32
CA GLU A 63 2.33 -9.33 11.90
C GLU A 63 2.84 -10.55 12.68
N PRO A 64 2.61 -10.61 14.00
CA PRO A 64 3.08 -11.73 14.79
C PRO A 64 2.54 -13.00 14.13
N GLU A 65 3.44 -13.96 13.84
CA GLU A 65 3.02 -15.20 13.19
C GLU A 65 1.80 -15.74 13.95
N PRO A 66 0.65 -15.91 13.29
CA PRO A 66 -0.58 -16.25 13.97
C PRO A 66 -0.36 -17.53 14.78
N ALA A 67 -0.56 -17.45 16.09
CA ALA A 67 -0.34 -18.59 16.97
C ALA A 67 -1.13 -19.82 16.46
N PRO A 68 -0.53 -21.02 16.49
CA PRO A 68 -1.18 -22.21 15.94
C PRO A 68 -2.50 -22.49 16.66
N ILE A 69 -3.57 -22.61 15.87
CA ILE A 69 -4.92 -22.92 16.35
C ILE A 69 -5.24 -24.40 16.11
N ALA A 70 -5.88 -25.04 17.09
CA ALA A 70 -6.25 -26.45 17.00
C ALA A 70 -7.54 -26.65 16.19
N CYS A 71 -7.73 -27.85 15.62
CA CYS A 71 -8.90 -28.14 14.78
C CYS A 71 -10.24 -27.95 15.52
N HIS A 72 -10.27 -28.23 16.84
CA HIS A 72 -11.50 -28.09 17.64
C HIS A 72 -11.91 -26.63 17.83
N ASP A 73 -10.94 -25.73 18.05
CA ASP A 73 -11.16 -24.29 18.13
C ASP A 73 -11.61 -23.72 16.78
N VAL A 74 -10.99 -24.19 15.69
CA VAL A 74 -11.39 -23.81 14.32
C VAL A 74 -12.83 -24.23 14.06
N ALA A 75 -13.24 -25.44 14.46
CA ALA A 75 -14.62 -25.89 14.30
C ALA A 75 -15.62 -25.06 15.12
N ALA A 76 -15.24 -24.63 16.33
CA ALA A 76 -16.09 -23.80 17.19
C ALA A 76 -16.34 -22.40 16.62
N HIS A 77 -15.39 -21.86 15.85
CA HIS A 77 -15.46 -20.53 15.25
C HIS A 77 -15.77 -20.54 13.74
N LEU A 78 -16.06 -21.71 13.17
CA LEU A 78 -16.20 -21.86 11.72
C LEU A 78 -17.46 -21.17 11.18
N ASP A 79 -18.56 -21.19 11.95
CA ASP A 79 -19.83 -20.55 11.61
C ASP A 79 -19.69 -19.01 11.62
N ASP A 80 -19.05 -18.46 12.66
CA ASP A 80 -18.73 -17.03 12.75
C ASP A 80 -17.80 -16.61 11.60
N TYR A 81 -16.85 -17.47 11.22
CA TYR A 81 -15.95 -17.23 10.09
C TYR A 81 -16.72 -17.24 8.76
N ALA A 82 -17.65 -18.17 8.56
CA ALA A 82 -18.49 -18.24 7.38
C ALA A 82 -19.40 -17.00 7.24
N CYS A 83 -19.92 -16.50 8.36
CA CYS A 83 -20.74 -15.28 8.42
C CYS A 83 -19.94 -13.97 8.35
N GLY A 84 -18.60 -14.04 8.37
CA GLY A 84 -17.72 -12.86 8.38
C GLY A 84 -17.66 -12.12 9.73
N ALA A 85 -18.22 -12.69 10.79
CA ALA A 85 -18.30 -12.11 12.13
C ALA A 85 -17.00 -12.29 12.96
N CYS A 86 -15.99 -13.01 12.45
CA CYS A 86 -14.72 -13.17 13.16
C CYS A 86 -13.88 -11.88 13.25
N GLU A 87 -13.16 -11.75 14.37
CA GLU A 87 -12.10 -10.77 14.52
C GLU A 87 -10.94 -11.02 13.54
N ALA A 88 -10.23 -9.96 13.13
CA ALA A 88 -9.19 -10.04 12.11
C ALA A 88 -8.05 -11.03 12.46
N GLU A 89 -7.61 -11.04 13.71
CA GLU A 89 -6.56 -11.96 14.18
C GLU A 89 -7.02 -13.43 14.14
N LEU A 90 -8.26 -13.69 14.57
CA LEU A 90 -8.83 -15.03 14.52
C LEU A 90 -9.04 -15.50 13.07
N ARG A 91 -9.46 -14.58 12.18
CA ARG A 91 -9.62 -14.86 10.75
C ARG A 91 -8.31 -15.32 10.12
N ALA A 92 -7.21 -14.60 10.37
CA ALA A 92 -5.89 -14.96 9.84
C ALA A 92 -5.41 -16.35 10.33
N ARG A 93 -5.63 -16.66 11.62
CA ARG A 93 -5.33 -17.99 12.18
C ARG A 93 -6.13 -19.10 11.53
N ILE A 94 -7.44 -18.89 11.33
CA ILE A 94 -8.33 -19.86 10.68
C ILE A 94 -7.90 -20.06 9.22
N GLU A 95 -7.61 -18.99 8.47
CA GLU A 95 -7.13 -19.07 7.08
C GLU A 95 -5.84 -19.87 6.97
N LEU A 96 -4.87 -19.61 7.85
CA LEU A 96 -3.63 -20.37 7.91
C LEU A 96 -3.90 -21.86 8.19
N HIS A 97 -4.80 -22.17 9.12
CA HIS A 97 -5.16 -23.55 9.42
C HIS A 97 -5.86 -24.24 8.23
N LEU A 98 -6.81 -23.57 7.57
CA LEU A 98 -7.56 -24.11 6.42
C LEU A 98 -6.65 -24.42 5.22
N SER A 99 -5.56 -23.66 5.06
CA SER A 99 -4.54 -23.95 4.03
C SER A 99 -3.79 -25.26 4.27
N ARG A 100 -3.72 -25.71 5.54
CA ARG A 100 -2.97 -26.90 5.98
C ARG A 100 -3.88 -28.10 6.25
N CYS A 101 -5.13 -27.89 6.65
CA CYS A 101 -6.05 -28.94 7.09
C CYS A 101 -7.23 -29.12 6.12
N GLY A 102 -7.17 -30.18 5.31
CA GLY A 102 -8.25 -30.51 4.36
C GLY A 102 -9.60 -30.84 5.01
N LYS A 103 -9.61 -31.36 6.25
CA LYS A 103 -10.86 -31.66 6.98
C LYS A 103 -11.64 -30.40 7.34
N CYS A 104 -10.95 -29.39 7.90
CA CYS A 104 -11.57 -28.11 8.23
C CYS A 104 -11.99 -27.35 6.97
N ALA A 105 -11.21 -27.44 5.88
CA ALA A 105 -11.59 -26.86 4.60
C ALA A 105 -12.84 -27.52 3.98
N HIS A 106 -13.01 -28.83 4.16
CA HIS A 106 -14.22 -29.54 3.75
C HIS A 106 -15.44 -29.07 4.57
N HIS A 107 -15.30 -29.01 5.89
CA HIS A 107 -16.38 -28.59 6.78
C HIS A 107 -16.87 -27.17 6.46
N LEU A 108 -15.95 -26.25 6.14
CA LEU A 108 -16.31 -24.90 5.71
C LEU A 108 -17.12 -24.89 4.41
N LYS A 109 -16.81 -25.78 3.47
CA LYS A 109 -17.60 -25.90 2.24
C LYS A 109 -19.00 -26.39 2.53
N GLU A 110 -19.14 -27.38 3.42
CA GLU A 110 -20.45 -27.92 3.82
C GLU A 110 -21.33 -26.83 4.43
N ILE A 111 -20.80 -26.04 5.37
CA ILE A 111 -21.53 -24.91 5.98
C ILE A 111 -21.96 -23.90 4.94
N ARG A 112 -21.06 -23.47 4.05
CA ARG A 112 -21.41 -22.52 2.96
C ARG A 112 -22.45 -23.07 1.99
N THR A 113 -22.42 -24.38 1.72
CA THR A 113 -23.43 -25.00 0.86
C THR A 113 -24.77 -25.18 1.56
N ALA A 114 -24.78 -25.37 2.88
CA ALA A 114 -26.01 -25.44 3.67
C ALA A 114 -26.72 -24.09 3.71
N ASP A 115 -25.97 -22.99 3.90
CA ASP A 115 -26.52 -21.63 3.89
C ASP A 115 -26.94 -21.16 2.49
N ALA A 116 -26.32 -21.70 1.43
CA ALA A 116 -26.68 -21.38 0.06
C ALA A 116 -28.03 -22.00 -0.39
N VAL A 117 -28.62 -22.91 0.39
CA VAL A 117 -29.96 -23.45 0.12
C VAL A 117 -30.99 -22.58 0.83
N PRO A 118 -31.69 -21.68 0.12
CA PRO A 118 -32.76 -20.91 0.73
C PRO A 118 -33.86 -21.88 1.23
N PRO A 119 -34.44 -21.67 2.43
CA PRO A 119 -35.53 -22.50 2.96
C PRO A 119 -36.74 -22.55 2.02
N THR A 120 -36.83 -21.59 1.09
CA THR A 120 -37.81 -21.51 0.02
C THR A 120 -37.73 -22.68 -0.97
N GLY A 121 -36.57 -23.32 -1.15
CA GLY A 121 -36.39 -24.43 -2.11
C GLY A 121 -37.16 -25.70 -1.71
N ARG A 122 -37.22 -26.01 -0.40
CA ARG A 122 -37.98 -27.17 0.10
C ARG A 122 -39.49 -26.97 0.05
N LEU A 123 -39.96 -25.74 0.28
CA LEU A 123 -41.38 -25.39 0.12
C LEU A 123 -41.79 -25.27 -1.35
N ALA A 124 -40.91 -24.81 -2.23
CA ALA A 124 -41.18 -24.74 -3.67
C ALA A 124 -41.28 -26.13 -4.32
N LEU A 125 -40.47 -27.11 -3.88
CA LEU A 125 -40.58 -28.50 -4.32
C LEU A 125 -41.90 -29.14 -3.84
N LEU A 126 -42.32 -28.87 -2.60
CA LEU A 126 -43.62 -29.36 -2.11
C LEU A 126 -44.81 -28.65 -2.79
N ALA A 127 -44.71 -27.34 -3.05
CA ALA A 127 -45.76 -26.58 -3.73
C ALA A 127 -45.93 -26.99 -5.20
N SER A 128 -44.83 -27.28 -5.91
CA SER A 128 -44.89 -27.80 -7.29
C SER A 128 -45.44 -29.22 -7.36
N MET A 129 -45.21 -30.05 -6.33
CA MET A 129 -45.82 -31.38 -6.22
C MET A 129 -47.34 -31.33 -6.01
N TRP A 130 -47.86 -30.32 -5.30
CA TRP A 130 -49.31 -30.15 -5.12
C TRP A 130 -50.01 -29.51 -6.32
N ASN A 131 -49.36 -28.59 -7.04
CA ASN A 131 -49.98 -27.92 -8.19
C ASN A 131 -50.16 -28.85 -9.41
N ALA A 132 -49.35 -29.91 -9.53
CA ALA A 132 -49.48 -30.92 -10.58
C ALA A 132 -50.68 -31.88 -10.38
N SER A 133 -51.22 -31.96 -9.16
CA SER A 133 -52.35 -32.86 -8.85
C SER A 133 -53.73 -32.23 -9.07
N ALA A 134 -53.80 -30.94 -9.40
CA ALA A 134 -55.07 -30.20 -9.51
C ALA A 134 -55.63 -30.11 -10.95
N ASP A 135 -54.84 -30.46 -11.98
CA ASP A 135 -55.21 -30.25 -13.39
C ASP A 135 -55.86 -31.46 -14.09
N ASP A 136 -56.01 -32.61 -13.42
CA ASP A 136 -56.65 -33.81 -14.01
C ASP A 136 -58.20 -33.77 -13.94
N GLY A 137 -58.80 -32.67 -13.49
CA GLY A 137 -60.24 -32.61 -13.16
C GLY A 137 -61.17 -31.91 -14.16
N VAL A 138 -60.68 -31.15 -15.15
CA VAL A 138 -61.54 -30.30 -16.00
C VAL A 138 -61.37 -30.64 -17.48
N ARG A 139 -61.73 -31.87 -17.86
CA ARG A 139 -62.06 -32.19 -19.26
C ARG A 139 -63.07 -33.31 -19.37
N SER A 140 -64.29 -33.08 -18.88
CA SER A 140 -65.51 -33.78 -19.29
C SER A 140 -66.73 -33.07 -18.71
N ASN A 141 -67.30 -32.13 -19.46
CA ASN A 141 -68.70 -32.15 -19.94
C ASN A 141 -69.04 -30.82 -20.63
#